data_AF-A0A2A7MP19-F1
#
_entry.id   AF-A0A2A7MP19-F1
#
_cell.length_a   1.000
_cell.length_b   1.000
_cell.length_c   1.000
_cell.angle_alpha   90.00
_cell.angle_beta   90.00
_cell.angle_gamma   90.00
#
_symmetry.space_group_name_H-M   'P 1'
#
loop_
_entity.id
_entity.type
_entity.pdbx_description
1 polymer ?
#
loop_
_entity_poly.entity_id
_entity_poly.type
_entity_poly.pdbx_seq_one_letter_code
_entity_poly.pdbx_strand_id
1 'polypeptide(L)'
;MVAALLAMDSPDIASAGDALRWLVTSSRERGLAVHATNMGWGKNTSPVLSAVQLTAVAPLRKPSDQLRYRIGTPLPTHPAPGTTHTTALARRLPSMLWPAWSLPLSIPNCHQRQLRPVLSAALLIVNSRLNLDEAADLIESPVEGHAVSRVLQLLEQREQWPSIRAALIRMAGYLAEHDVPIDYERRRALDYTMLLPDKVWARICRDTATPGPRAIRAKIARCFLFERLTGLPASASPFAVDDNAFRTKVADFPQHLTPELGRALDAHTREFLANQGIDSEPAMWYPPTDLLDGLDLPGPNPDAVDVTDMHSLTTVAGNTLGATAIRLGTSLDTVRYLLELHPAPRRYPLSEGQATQVHNRAYCTAKAALPRARLADLYHQQQMSLREIAATAGVSRQIIARLARDYDLSLRKPQRRARTAIDRDWLYEQYVTKRRALPDIADEAGMSTANMARWAKTHAIPMRGRGGPSHSANLAAEDVAAEAPELLRPALAGIGGWERLERFAAATRHPTLTIAAEKLGVHQFTLVNQINRIERELGATLLNRAERGRPMKLTAHGARVVATIRACQRRAVR
;
A
#
# COMPACT_ATOMS: atom_id res chain seq x y z
N MET A 1 -5.73 -74.35 4.23
CA MET A 1 -6.47 -74.51 2.96
C MET A 1 -7.64 -73.54 2.85
N VAL A 2 -8.57 -73.49 3.82
CA VAL A 2 -9.78 -72.64 3.77
C VAL A 2 -9.47 -71.15 3.53
N ALA A 3 -8.48 -70.57 4.23
CA ALA A 3 -8.13 -69.15 4.05
C ALA A 3 -7.54 -68.82 2.66
N ALA A 4 -6.84 -69.77 2.03
CA ALA A 4 -6.31 -69.58 0.68
C ALA A 4 -7.43 -69.63 -0.38
N LEU A 5 -8.43 -70.50 -0.19
CA LEU A 5 -9.61 -70.58 -1.06
C LEU A 5 -10.46 -69.31 -0.95
N LEU A 6 -10.74 -68.83 0.27
CA LEU A 6 -11.47 -67.58 0.49
C LEU A 6 -10.78 -66.36 -0.13
N ALA A 7 -9.44 -66.31 -0.10
CA ALA A 7 -8.67 -65.24 -0.73
C ALA A 7 -8.70 -65.31 -2.27
N MET A 8 -8.79 -66.51 -2.87
CA MET A 8 -8.91 -66.68 -4.32
C MET A 8 -10.34 -66.40 -4.82
N ASP A 9 -11.36 -66.69 -4.02
CA ASP A 9 -12.78 -66.44 -4.35
C ASP A 9 -13.21 -64.98 -4.10
N SER A 10 -12.30 -64.15 -3.59
CA SER A 10 -12.57 -62.74 -3.30
C SER A 10 -12.61 -61.89 -4.59
N PRO A 11 -13.52 -60.91 -4.69
CA PRO A 11 -13.70 -60.11 -5.90
C PRO A 11 -12.58 -59.09 -6.12
N ASP A 12 -11.84 -58.73 -5.08
CA ASP A 12 -10.74 -57.77 -5.13
C ASP A 12 -9.61 -58.10 -4.14
N ILE A 13 -8.45 -57.46 -4.35
CA ILE A 13 -7.24 -57.64 -3.53
C ILE A 13 -7.45 -57.15 -2.09
N ALA A 14 -8.34 -56.19 -1.87
CA ALA A 14 -8.64 -55.66 -0.54
C ALA A 14 -9.31 -56.73 0.34
N SER A 15 -10.38 -57.33 -0.18
CA SER A 15 -11.16 -58.40 0.42
C SER A 15 -10.33 -59.66 0.62
N ALA A 16 -9.51 -60.02 -0.36
CA ALA A 16 -8.57 -61.13 -0.25
C ALA A 16 -7.55 -60.90 0.88
N GLY A 17 -7.06 -59.65 1.04
CA GLY A 17 -6.14 -59.27 2.10
C GLY A 17 -6.78 -59.33 3.49
N ASP A 18 -8.03 -58.89 3.61
CA ASP A 18 -8.83 -59.01 4.84
C ASP A 18 -9.04 -60.48 5.22
N ALA A 19 -9.35 -61.35 4.26
CA ALA A 19 -9.49 -62.79 4.48
C ALA A 19 -8.19 -63.46 4.96
N LEU A 20 -7.01 -62.95 4.56
CA LEU A 20 -5.70 -63.44 5.04
C LEU A 20 -5.23 -62.77 6.34
N ARG A 21 -5.88 -61.70 6.81
CA ARG A 21 -5.41 -60.90 7.96
C ARG A 21 -5.28 -61.72 9.24
N TRP A 22 -6.22 -62.63 9.51
CA TRP A 22 -6.20 -63.45 10.73
C TRP A 22 -4.95 -64.36 10.81
N LEU A 23 -4.41 -64.80 9.67
CA LEU A 23 -3.17 -65.59 9.64
C LEU A 23 -1.96 -64.75 10.05
N VAL A 24 -1.94 -63.48 9.66
CA VAL A 24 -0.89 -62.52 10.02
C VAL A 24 -0.93 -62.20 11.51
N THR A 25 -2.11 -61.93 12.06
CA THR A 25 -2.29 -61.61 13.49
C THR A 25 -1.96 -62.81 14.38
N SER A 26 -2.52 -63.99 14.09
CA SER A 26 -2.28 -65.22 14.85
C SER A 26 -0.81 -65.69 14.80
N SER A 27 -0.08 -65.39 13.73
CA SER A 27 1.35 -65.70 13.64
C SER A 27 2.20 -64.77 14.53
N ARG A 28 1.83 -63.49 14.62
CA ARG A 28 2.48 -62.53 15.53
C ARG A 28 2.17 -62.79 17.00
N GLU A 29 0.96 -63.18 17.33
CA GLU A 29 0.58 -63.61 18.70
C GLU A 29 1.43 -64.80 19.17
N ARG A 30 1.86 -65.65 18.23
CA ARG A 30 2.80 -66.76 18.47
C ARG A 30 4.28 -66.34 18.47
N GLY A 31 4.58 -65.04 18.47
CA GLY A 31 5.94 -64.50 18.54
C GLY A 31 6.70 -64.44 17.21
N LEU A 32 6.07 -64.74 16.07
CA LEU A 32 6.74 -64.67 14.76
C LEU A 32 6.79 -63.24 14.23
N ALA A 33 7.97 -62.79 13.80
CA ALA A 33 8.18 -61.47 13.20
C ALA A 33 7.66 -61.43 11.75
N VAL A 34 6.36 -61.18 11.60
CA VAL A 34 5.71 -61.07 10.28
C VAL A 34 5.91 -59.65 9.72
N HIS A 35 6.78 -59.52 8.71
CA HIS A 35 7.05 -58.27 7.99
C HIS A 35 6.87 -58.43 6.48
N ALA A 36 6.60 -57.36 5.72
CA ALA A 36 6.42 -57.37 4.26
C ALA A 36 7.66 -57.91 3.52
N THR A 37 8.84 -57.72 4.12
CA THR A 37 10.12 -58.28 3.68
C THR A 37 10.35 -59.73 4.10
N ASN A 38 9.70 -60.21 5.17
CA ASN A 38 9.84 -61.57 5.71
C ASN A 38 8.65 -62.50 5.39
N MET A 39 7.53 -61.94 4.90
CA MET A 39 6.31 -62.66 4.54
C MET A 39 6.35 -63.34 3.18
N GLY A 40 7.55 -63.50 2.60
CA GLY A 40 7.74 -64.31 1.40
C GLY A 40 7.34 -65.76 1.66
N TRP A 41 6.05 -66.06 1.65
CA TRP A 41 5.46 -67.40 1.58
C TRP A 41 5.70 -67.97 0.18
N GLY A 42 6.98 -68.04 -0.22
CA GLY A 42 7.44 -68.51 -1.52
C GLY A 42 8.45 -67.57 -2.20
N LYS A 43 9.42 -68.14 -2.90
CA LYS A 43 10.17 -67.47 -3.97
C LYS A 43 9.27 -67.45 -5.22
N ASN A 44 9.29 -66.37 -6.01
CA ASN A 44 8.48 -66.19 -7.23
C ASN A 44 6.95 -66.09 -7.01
N THR A 45 6.51 -65.33 -6.00
CA THR A 45 5.08 -65.01 -5.84
C THR A 45 4.59 -64.09 -6.95
N SER A 46 3.34 -64.27 -7.40
CA SER A 46 2.74 -63.38 -8.41
C SER A 46 2.55 -61.97 -7.83
N PRO A 47 2.56 -60.91 -8.66
CA PRO A 47 2.32 -59.53 -8.21
C PRO A 47 0.99 -59.38 -7.45
N VAL A 48 -0.03 -60.14 -7.85
CA VAL A 48 -1.34 -60.18 -7.19
C VAL A 48 -1.25 -60.79 -5.79
N LEU A 49 -0.56 -61.93 -5.63
CA LEU A 49 -0.39 -62.54 -4.31
C LEU A 49 0.43 -61.66 -3.35
N SER A 50 1.50 -61.03 -3.86
CA SER A 50 2.28 -60.06 -3.09
C SER A 50 1.43 -58.87 -2.66
N ALA A 51 0.57 -58.36 -3.54
CA ALA A 51 -0.37 -57.28 -3.24
C ALA A 51 -1.36 -57.67 -2.13
N VAL A 52 -1.93 -58.88 -2.19
CA VAL A 52 -2.82 -59.42 -1.15
C VAL A 52 -2.09 -59.54 0.21
N GLN A 53 -0.85 -60.04 0.21
CA GLN A 53 -0.03 -60.14 1.43
C GLN A 53 0.26 -58.76 2.04
N LEU A 54 0.58 -57.76 1.22
CA LEU A 54 0.82 -56.39 1.68
C LEU A 54 -0.44 -55.79 2.32
N THR A 55 -1.62 -56.01 1.73
CA THR A 55 -2.91 -55.60 2.29
C THR A 55 -3.21 -56.28 3.63
N ALA A 56 -2.88 -57.57 3.77
CA ALA A 56 -3.11 -58.30 5.03
C ALA A 56 -2.31 -57.71 6.20
N VAL A 57 -1.07 -57.24 5.95
CA VAL A 57 -0.18 -56.64 6.96
C VAL A 57 -0.44 -55.14 7.16
N ALA A 58 -1.24 -54.51 6.31
CA ALA A 58 -1.44 -53.06 6.28
C ALA A 58 -1.73 -52.40 7.65
N PRO A 59 -2.65 -52.91 8.49
CA PRO A 59 -2.99 -52.25 9.75
C PRO A 59 -1.87 -52.31 10.81
N LEU A 60 -0.86 -53.14 10.60
CA LEU A 60 0.26 -53.36 11.51
C LEU A 60 1.50 -52.54 11.11
N ARG A 61 1.36 -51.69 10.08
CA ARG A 61 2.43 -50.88 9.49
C ARG A 61 2.36 -49.46 9.98
N LYS A 62 3.51 -48.83 10.14
CA LYS A 62 3.60 -47.38 10.34
C LYS A 62 3.03 -46.64 9.11
N PRO A 63 2.50 -45.43 9.26
CA PRO A 63 1.96 -44.64 8.14
C PRO A 63 2.93 -44.48 6.96
N SER A 64 4.21 -44.25 7.25
CA SER A 64 5.27 -44.13 6.25
C SER A 64 5.46 -45.42 5.44
N ASP A 65 5.37 -46.58 6.10
CA ASP A 65 5.42 -47.87 5.41
C ASP A 65 4.17 -48.07 4.56
N GLN A 66 2.98 -47.69 5.04
CA GLN A 66 1.75 -47.81 4.26
C GLN A 66 1.81 -47.00 2.96
N LEU A 67 2.42 -45.81 2.99
CA LEU A 67 2.71 -45.01 1.80
C LEU A 67 3.76 -45.67 0.90
N ARG A 68 4.86 -46.16 1.50
CA ARG A 68 5.95 -46.85 0.80
C ARG A 68 5.45 -48.03 -0.06
N TYR A 69 4.56 -48.83 0.50
CA TYR A 69 3.98 -50.01 -0.17
C TYR A 69 2.71 -49.70 -0.98
N ARG A 70 2.33 -48.42 -1.10
CA ARG A 70 1.13 -47.96 -1.83
C ARG A 70 -0.16 -48.68 -1.40
N ILE A 71 -0.30 -48.88 -0.09
CA ILE A 71 -1.43 -49.62 0.49
C ILE A 71 -2.74 -48.89 0.19
N GLY A 72 -3.78 -49.63 -0.18
CA GLY A 72 -5.09 -49.08 -0.55
C GLY A 72 -5.24 -48.72 -2.03
N THR A 73 -4.21 -48.96 -2.85
CA THR A 73 -4.37 -48.99 -4.31
C THR A 73 -4.94 -50.34 -4.77
N PRO A 74 -5.45 -50.46 -6.00
CA PRO A 74 -5.88 -51.75 -6.55
C PRO A 74 -4.76 -52.81 -6.54
N LEU A 75 -3.50 -52.39 -6.67
CA LEU A 75 -2.34 -53.28 -6.65
C LEU A 75 -1.20 -52.69 -5.80
N PRO A 76 -1.21 -52.89 -4.47
CA PRO A 76 -0.09 -52.52 -3.61
C PRO A 76 1.19 -53.24 -4.06
N THR A 77 2.30 -52.50 -4.06
CA THR A 77 3.57 -52.96 -4.65
C THR A 77 4.74 -52.68 -3.73
N HIS A 78 5.80 -53.48 -3.88
CA HIS A 78 7.06 -53.21 -3.20
C HIS A 78 7.73 -51.97 -3.80
N PRO A 79 8.45 -51.17 -2.98
CA PRO A 79 9.08 -49.94 -3.44
C PRO A 79 10.10 -50.23 -4.55
N ALA A 80 10.03 -49.42 -5.60
CA ALA A 80 10.88 -49.56 -6.78
C ALA A 80 12.37 -49.53 -6.40
N PRO A 81 13.19 -50.42 -6.96
CA PRO A 81 14.64 -50.35 -6.81
C PRO A 81 15.20 -49.21 -7.67
N GLY A 82 15.94 -48.28 -7.06
CA GLY A 82 16.68 -47.23 -7.77
C GLY A 82 16.34 -45.80 -7.32
N THR A 83 17.24 -44.86 -7.65
CA THR A 83 17.12 -43.44 -7.28
C THR A 83 16.49 -42.58 -8.38
N THR A 84 16.37 -43.09 -9.61
CA THR A 84 15.87 -42.31 -10.75
C THR A 84 14.46 -41.77 -10.53
N HIS A 85 13.55 -42.61 -10.00
CA HIS A 85 12.19 -42.21 -9.69
C HIS A 85 12.14 -41.12 -8.61
N THR A 86 12.93 -41.29 -7.53
CA THR A 86 12.97 -40.33 -6.42
C THR A 86 13.60 -39.00 -6.82
N THR A 87 14.67 -39.02 -7.64
CA THR A 87 15.31 -37.80 -8.13
C THR A 87 14.37 -37.05 -9.09
N ALA A 88 13.66 -37.76 -9.98
CA ALA A 88 12.67 -37.14 -10.85
C ALA A 88 11.52 -36.51 -10.06
N LEU A 89 11.04 -37.18 -9.00
CA LEU A 89 9.98 -36.66 -8.13
C LEU A 89 10.45 -35.45 -7.31
N ALA A 90 11.68 -35.48 -6.76
CA ALA A 90 12.27 -34.38 -5.99
C ALA A 90 12.44 -33.09 -6.82
N ARG A 91 12.75 -33.24 -8.12
CA ARG A 91 12.78 -32.13 -9.09
C ARG A 91 11.43 -31.47 -9.30
N ARG A 92 10.36 -32.26 -9.29
CA ARG A 92 8.99 -31.81 -9.57
C ARG A 92 8.25 -31.30 -8.34
N LEU A 93 8.78 -31.53 -7.14
CA LEU A 93 8.12 -31.17 -5.88
C LEU A 93 8.66 -29.88 -5.28
N PRO A 94 7.77 -28.97 -4.83
CA PRO A 94 8.16 -27.87 -3.95
C PRO A 94 8.51 -28.40 -2.55
N SER A 95 9.29 -27.64 -1.78
CA SER A 95 9.56 -27.94 -0.36
C SER A 95 8.31 -27.85 0.49
N MET A 96 7.40 -26.93 0.15
CA MET A 96 6.07 -26.76 0.75
C MET A 96 5.00 -27.11 -0.28
N LEU A 97 4.21 -28.15 -0.01
CA LEU A 97 3.19 -28.65 -0.91
C LEU A 97 2.21 -27.55 -1.31
N TRP A 98 1.66 -27.63 -2.52
CA TRP A 98 0.69 -26.65 -3.02
C TRP A 98 -0.53 -26.51 -2.09
N PRO A 99 -0.96 -25.27 -1.76
CA PRO A 99 -2.13 -25.06 -0.91
C PRO A 99 -3.40 -25.74 -1.43
N ALA A 100 -3.57 -25.81 -2.75
CA ALA A 100 -4.66 -26.54 -3.41
C ALA A 100 -4.84 -27.99 -2.88
N TRP A 101 -3.74 -28.64 -2.54
CA TRP A 101 -3.72 -30.01 -2.04
C TRP A 101 -3.54 -30.12 -0.53
N SER A 102 -2.83 -29.18 0.11
CA SER A 102 -2.61 -29.22 1.56
C SER A 102 -3.81 -28.72 2.37
N LEU A 103 -4.68 -27.90 1.80
CA LEU A 103 -5.88 -27.38 2.47
C LEU A 103 -6.93 -28.48 2.70
N PRO A 104 -7.32 -29.30 1.69
CA PRO A 104 -8.20 -30.45 1.92
C PRO A 104 -7.62 -31.49 2.89
N LEU A 105 -6.30 -31.58 3.01
CA LEU A 105 -5.61 -32.50 3.93
C LEU A 105 -5.38 -31.91 5.34
N SER A 106 -5.90 -30.71 5.61
CA SER A 106 -5.69 -30.04 6.88
C SER A 106 -6.36 -30.77 8.05
N ILE A 107 -5.66 -30.82 9.19
CA ILE A 107 -6.18 -31.42 10.43
C ILE A 107 -6.19 -30.38 11.56
N PRO A 108 -7.11 -30.51 12.53
CA PRO A 108 -7.11 -29.66 13.71
C PRO A 108 -5.75 -29.66 14.42
N ASN A 109 -5.33 -28.48 14.88
CA ASN A 109 -4.06 -28.24 15.59
C ASN A 109 -2.77 -28.50 14.77
N CYS A 110 -2.86 -28.65 13.45
CA CYS A 110 -1.69 -28.68 12.57
C CYS A 110 -1.71 -27.48 11.61
N HIS A 111 -0.77 -26.56 11.80
CA HIS A 111 -0.67 -25.38 10.95
C HIS A 111 -0.13 -25.74 9.56
N GLN A 112 -0.58 -25.04 8.52
CA GLN A 112 -0.13 -25.26 7.13
C GLN A 112 1.39 -25.13 6.95
N ARG A 113 2.06 -24.34 7.81
CA ARG A 113 3.53 -24.22 7.81
C ARG A 113 4.24 -25.54 8.13
N GLN A 114 3.65 -26.38 8.97
CA GLN A 114 4.20 -27.70 9.30
C GLN A 114 3.66 -28.76 8.34
N LEU A 115 2.38 -28.70 8.03
CA LEU A 115 1.72 -29.70 7.19
C LEU A 115 2.28 -29.72 5.76
N ARG A 116 2.45 -28.57 5.11
CA ARG A 116 2.91 -28.48 3.71
C ARG A 116 4.30 -29.11 3.47
N PRO A 117 5.33 -28.82 4.28
CA PRO A 117 6.60 -29.55 4.20
C PRO A 117 6.47 -31.05 4.41
N VAL A 118 5.72 -31.46 5.44
CA VAL A 118 5.54 -32.88 5.76
C VAL A 118 4.90 -33.63 4.60
N LEU A 119 3.86 -33.08 3.99
CA LEU A 119 3.18 -33.74 2.87
C LEU A 119 4.10 -33.85 1.64
N SER A 120 4.97 -32.87 1.39
CA SER A 120 5.95 -32.92 0.30
C SER A 120 6.98 -34.04 0.54
N ALA A 121 7.52 -34.12 1.75
CA ALA A 121 8.42 -35.21 2.14
C ALA A 121 7.71 -36.58 2.09
N ALA A 122 6.44 -36.65 2.49
CA ALA A 122 5.65 -37.88 2.45
C ALA A 122 5.44 -38.40 1.02
N LEU A 123 5.31 -37.52 0.02
CA LEU A 123 5.20 -37.92 -1.40
C LEU A 123 6.47 -38.60 -1.90
N LEU A 124 7.66 -38.17 -1.44
CA LEU A 124 8.93 -38.83 -1.78
C LEU A 124 9.06 -40.24 -1.19
N ILE A 125 8.31 -40.56 -0.12
CA ILE A 125 8.30 -41.89 0.49
C ILE A 125 7.45 -42.87 -0.32
N VAL A 126 6.46 -42.37 -1.07
CA VAL A 126 5.58 -43.23 -1.89
C VAL A 126 6.43 -43.96 -2.92
N ASN A 127 6.33 -45.30 -2.94
CA ASN A 127 7.07 -46.16 -3.86
C ASN A 127 8.61 -46.06 -3.78
N SER A 128 9.18 -45.54 -2.69
CA SER A 128 10.63 -45.36 -2.54
C SER A 128 11.23 -46.10 -1.36
N ARG A 129 12.56 -46.19 -1.33
CA ARG A 129 13.30 -46.78 -0.19
C ARG A 129 13.86 -45.74 0.78
N LEU A 130 13.66 -44.45 0.49
CA LEU A 130 14.21 -43.33 1.26
C LEU A 130 13.77 -43.37 2.72
N ASN A 131 14.65 -42.99 3.63
CA ASN A 131 14.26 -42.69 4.99
C ASN A 131 13.60 -41.30 5.09
N LEU A 132 13.01 -40.95 6.24
CA LEU A 132 12.26 -39.69 6.38
C LEU A 132 13.18 -38.46 6.37
N ASP A 133 14.41 -38.59 6.86
CA ASP A 133 15.39 -37.49 6.87
C ASP A 133 15.94 -37.25 5.45
N GLU A 134 16.33 -38.31 4.74
CA GLU A 134 16.71 -38.28 3.33
C GLU A 134 15.62 -37.64 2.44
N ALA A 135 14.35 -37.97 2.69
CA ALA A 135 13.24 -37.37 1.95
C ALA A 135 13.06 -35.88 2.26
N ALA A 136 13.30 -35.45 3.50
CA ALA A 136 13.25 -34.04 3.87
C ALA A 136 14.41 -33.24 3.26
N ASP A 137 15.63 -33.81 3.31
CA ASP A 137 16.85 -33.18 2.81
C ASP A 137 16.81 -32.98 1.28
N LEU A 138 16.27 -33.96 0.53
CA LEU A 138 16.17 -33.90 -0.94
C LEU A 138 15.36 -32.73 -1.48
N ILE A 139 14.44 -32.17 -0.68
CA ILE A 139 13.63 -31.00 -1.06
C ILE A 139 13.97 -29.77 -0.24
N GLU A 140 15.10 -29.76 0.49
CA GLU A 140 15.49 -28.65 1.37
C GLU A 140 14.35 -28.26 2.33
N SER A 141 13.69 -29.27 2.89
CA SER A 141 12.54 -29.08 3.76
C SER A 141 12.94 -28.33 5.04
N PRO A 142 12.11 -27.39 5.53
CA PRO A 142 12.33 -26.73 6.82
C PRO A 142 11.99 -27.63 8.02
N VAL A 143 11.50 -28.86 7.79
CA VAL A 143 11.17 -29.83 8.85
C VAL A 143 12.05 -31.07 8.73
N GLU A 144 12.45 -31.59 9.89
CA GLU A 144 13.23 -32.83 10.04
C GLU A 144 12.32 -34.08 9.98
N GLY A 145 12.90 -35.26 9.72
CA GLY A 145 12.14 -36.51 9.55
C GLY A 145 11.34 -36.93 10.79
N HIS A 146 11.78 -36.58 12.00
CA HIS A 146 11.01 -36.83 13.21
C HIS A 146 9.67 -36.06 13.23
N ALA A 147 9.66 -34.82 12.71
CA ALA A 147 8.45 -34.01 12.59
C ALA A 147 7.51 -34.57 11.50
N VAL A 148 8.09 -35.07 10.40
CA VAL A 148 7.35 -35.81 9.35
C VAL A 148 6.66 -37.04 9.95
N SER A 149 7.38 -37.86 10.72
CA SER A 149 6.81 -39.03 11.40
C SER A 149 5.67 -38.64 12.34
N ARG A 150 5.84 -37.59 13.15
CA ARG A 150 4.83 -37.13 14.10
C ARG A 150 3.54 -36.71 13.41
N VAL A 151 3.63 -35.91 12.35
CA VAL A 151 2.44 -35.43 11.63
C VAL A 151 1.76 -36.57 10.87
N LEU A 152 2.51 -37.51 10.28
CA LEU A 152 1.92 -38.71 9.68
C LEU A 152 1.15 -39.56 10.70
N GLN A 153 1.63 -39.69 11.93
CA GLN A 153 0.89 -40.36 13.01
C GLN A 153 -0.40 -39.60 13.38
N LEU A 154 -0.37 -38.26 13.41
CA LEU A 154 -1.57 -37.45 13.64
C LEU A 154 -2.60 -37.59 12.51
N LEU A 155 -2.14 -37.78 11.27
CA LEU A 155 -3.01 -38.06 10.12
C LEU A 155 -3.61 -39.48 10.19
N GLU A 156 -2.83 -40.47 10.62
CA GLU A 156 -3.30 -41.86 10.78
C GLU A 156 -4.37 -42.01 11.86
N GLN A 157 -4.33 -41.19 12.92
CA GLN A 157 -5.34 -41.20 13.98
C GLN A 157 -6.73 -40.72 13.51
N ARG A 158 -6.87 -40.26 12.27
CA ARG A 158 -8.14 -39.82 11.68
C ARG A 158 -8.83 -40.97 10.95
N GLU A 159 -10.15 -41.02 11.04
CA GLU A 159 -10.96 -41.99 10.29
C GLU A 159 -10.78 -41.84 8.77
N GLN A 160 -10.49 -40.62 8.31
CA GLN A 160 -10.21 -40.27 6.91
C GLN A 160 -8.82 -40.70 6.42
N TRP A 161 -7.98 -41.35 7.24
CA TRP A 161 -6.64 -41.77 6.83
C TRP A 161 -6.59 -42.56 5.51
N PRO A 162 -7.49 -43.51 5.22
CA PRO A 162 -7.50 -44.21 3.93
C PRO A 162 -7.63 -43.26 2.73
N SER A 163 -8.47 -42.23 2.84
CA SER A 163 -8.67 -41.19 1.82
C SER A 163 -7.44 -40.29 1.68
N ILE A 164 -6.85 -39.85 2.80
CA ILE A 164 -5.61 -39.05 2.82
C ILE A 164 -4.47 -39.83 2.14
N ARG A 165 -4.31 -41.11 2.50
CA ARG A 165 -3.31 -41.99 1.91
C ARG A 165 -3.54 -42.18 0.41
N ALA A 166 -4.79 -42.38 0.00
CA ALA A 166 -5.15 -42.48 -1.42
C ALA A 166 -4.81 -41.20 -2.19
N ALA A 167 -5.10 -40.02 -1.63
CA ALA A 167 -4.76 -38.72 -2.23
C ALA A 167 -3.24 -38.59 -2.48
N LEU A 168 -2.42 -38.91 -1.47
CA LEU A 168 -0.96 -38.85 -1.59
C LEU A 168 -0.43 -39.84 -2.63
N ILE A 169 -0.96 -41.07 -2.68
CA ILE A 169 -0.53 -42.06 -3.66
C ILE A 169 -0.95 -41.68 -5.09
N ARG A 170 -2.17 -41.15 -5.27
CA ARG A 170 -2.65 -40.65 -6.57
C ARG A 170 -1.77 -39.51 -7.07
N MET A 171 -1.43 -38.56 -6.21
CA MET A 171 -0.54 -37.45 -6.57
C MET A 171 0.86 -37.95 -6.95
N ALA A 172 1.47 -38.80 -6.12
CA ALA A 172 2.81 -39.33 -6.41
C ALA A 172 2.84 -40.12 -7.73
N GLY A 173 1.79 -40.89 -8.03
CA GLY A 173 1.63 -41.56 -9.32
C GLY A 173 1.52 -40.57 -10.48
N TYR A 174 0.66 -39.55 -10.36
CA TYR A 174 0.50 -38.52 -11.37
C TYR A 174 1.80 -37.78 -11.67
N LEU A 175 2.52 -37.35 -10.62
CA LEU A 175 3.80 -36.66 -10.72
C LEU A 175 4.92 -37.54 -11.30
N ALA A 176 4.78 -38.86 -11.25
CA ALA A 176 5.75 -39.78 -11.84
C ALA A 176 5.50 -40.02 -13.33
N GLU A 177 4.22 -40.15 -13.71
CA GLU A 177 3.79 -40.55 -15.06
C GLU A 177 3.65 -39.37 -16.02
N HIS A 178 3.33 -38.17 -15.51
CA HIS A 178 3.07 -36.98 -16.34
C HIS A 178 4.28 -36.05 -16.38
N ASP A 179 4.40 -35.31 -17.48
CA ASP A 179 5.39 -34.25 -17.58
C ASP A 179 4.93 -33.01 -16.81
N VAL A 180 5.84 -32.43 -16.03
CA VAL A 180 5.55 -31.31 -15.12
C VAL A 180 6.28 -30.08 -15.66
N PRO A 181 5.56 -28.97 -15.93
CA PRO A 181 6.15 -27.82 -16.61
C PRO A 181 7.05 -26.95 -15.72
N ILE A 182 7.28 -27.33 -14.45
CA ILE A 182 8.14 -26.60 -13.51
C ILE A 182 9.19 -27.56 -12.91
N ASP A 183 10.46 -27.14 -12.93
CA ASP A 183 11.53 -27.77 -12.16
C ASP A 183 11.78 -26.99 -10.85
N TYR A 184 11.24 -27.49 -9.74
CA TYR A 184 11.36 -26.88 -8.42
C TYR A 184 12.77 -27.03 -7.82
N GLU A 185 13.52 -28.07 -8.14
CA GLU A 185 14.93 -28.17 -7.73
C GLU A 185 15.73 -27.01 -8.35
N ARG A 186 15.52 -26.76 -9.64
CA ARG A 186 16.12 -25.59 -10.29
C ARG A 186 15.64 -24.28 -9.67
N ARG A 187 14.35 -24.13 -9.35
CA ARG A 187 13.83 -22.90 -8.72
C ARG A 187 14.48 -22.62 -7.37
N ARG A 188 14.72 -23.62 -6.53
CA ARG A 188 15.38 -23.45 -5.23
C ARG A 188 16.80 -22.93 -5.34
N ALA A 189 17.52 -23.36 -6.39
CA ALA A 189 18.91 -22.97 -6.62
C ALA A 189 19.11 -21.57 -7.24
N LEU A 190 18.05 -20.86 -7.61
CA LEU A 190 18.16 -19.53 -8.25
C LEU A 190 18.51 -18.41 -7.24
N ASP A 191 19.17 -17.37 -7.75
CA ASP A 191 19.42 -16.15 -6.97
C ASP A 191 18.21 -15.20 -6.99
N TYR A 192 17.60 -15.02 -5.81
CA TYR A 192 16.46 -14.13 -5.59
C TYR A 192 16.83 -12.78 -4.95
N THR A 193 18.11 -12.44 -4.80
CA THR A 193 18.56 -11.17 -4.17
C THR A 193 18.03 -9.92 -4.87
N MET A 194 17.79 -9.99 -6.18
CA MET A 194 17.23 -8.90 -6.99
C MET A 194 15.73 -9.09 -7.30
N LEU A 195 15.04 -9.99 -6.60
CA LEU A 195 13.60 -10.18 -6.73
C LEU A 195 12.86 -8.90 -6.34
N LEU A 196 12.18 -8.28 -7.31
CA LEU A 196 11.37 -7.07 -7.15
C LEU A 196 12.15 -5.88 -6.50
N PRO A 197 13.04 -5.20 -7.22
CA PRO A 197 13.78 -4.04 -6.71
C PRO A 197 12.85 -2.91 -6.23
N ASP A 198 13.27 -2.09 -5.26
CA ASP A 198 12.43 -1.03 -4.67
C ASP A 198 11.86 -0.06 -5.72
N LYS A 199 12.66 0.24 -6.75
CA LYS A 199 12.24 1.08 -7.88
C LYS A 199 11.11 0.45 -8.68
N VAL A 200 11.16 -0.87 -8.90
CA VAL A 200 10.13 -1.63 -9.63
C VAL A 200 8.86 -1.75 -8.78
N TRP A 201 8.99 -2.05 -7.49
CA TRP A 201 7.84 -2.06 -6.56
C TRP A 201 7.15 -0.69 -6.51
N ALA A 202 7.92 0.39 -6.39
CA ALA A 202 7.37 1.74 -6.41
C ALA A 202 6.68 2.08 -7.73
N ARG A 203 7.16 1.56 -8.87
CA ARG A 203 6.50 1.68 -10.18
C ARG A 203 5.19 0.90 -10.20
N ILE A 204 5.19 -0.37 -9.80
CA ILE A 204 4.00 -1.22 -9.73
C ILE A 204 2.95 -0.59 -8.82
N CYS A 205 3.30 -0.19 -7.60
CA CYS A 205 2.35 0.48 -6.70
C CYS A 205 1.73 1.75 -7.28
N ARG A 206 2.49 2.52 -8.06
CA ARG A 206 1.95 3.70 -8.75
C ARG A 206 0.99 3.29 -9.86
N ASP A 207 1.39 2.32 -10.68
CA ASP A 207 0.62 1.84 -11.82
C ASP A 207 -0.69 1.15 -11.43
N THR A 208 -0.72 0.55 -10.23
CA THR A 208 -1.88 -0.19 -9.70
C THR A 208 -2.61 0.59 -8.61
N ALA A 209 -2.27 1.87 -8.38
CA ALA A 209 -2.77 2.70 -7.28
C ALA A 209 -2.68 2.07 -5.88
N THR A 210 -1.76 1.12 -5.67
CA THR A 210 -1.58 0.44 -4.38
C THR A 210 -0.98 1.40 -3.35
N PRO A 211 -1.45 1.39 -2.09
CA PRO A 211 -0.99 2.37 -1.11
C PRO A 211 0.46 2.13 -0.68
N GLY A 212 1.29 3.16 -0.89
CA GLY A 212 2.57 3.39 -0.21
C GLY A 212 3.72 2.45 -0.59
N PRO A 213 4.81 2.95 -1.21
CA PRO A 213 6.07 2.22 -1.36
C PRO A 213 6.85 2.19 -0.05
N ARG A 214 6.20 1.80 1.06
CA ARG A 214 6.91 1.62 2.35
C ARG A 214 7.87 0.44 2.20
N ALA A 215 9.12 0.61 2.64
CA ALA A 215 10.16 -0.42 2.55
C ALA A 215 9.70 -1.77 3.16
N ILE A 216 8.93 -1.72 4.26
CA ILE A 216 8.37 -2.93 4.90
C ILE A 216 7.40 -3.67 3.97
N ARG A 217 6.52 -2.96 3.24
CA ARG A 217 5.59 -3.59 2.29
C ARG A 217 6.31 -4.20 1.09
N ALA A 218 7.40 -3.57 0.64
CA ALA A 218 8.24 -4.13 -0.41
C ALA A 218 8.87 -5.46 0.03
N LYS A 219 9.41 -5.53 1.26
CA LYS A 219 9.94 -6.77 1.83
C LYS A 219 8.88 -7.86 1.95
N ILE A 220 7.67 -7.51 2.40
CA ILE A 220 6.54 -8.43 2.49
C ILE A 220 6.20 -9.01 1.11
N ALA A 221 6.06 -8.15 0.09
CA ALA A 221 5.78 -8.58 -1.27
C ALA A 221 6.89 -9.48 -1.83
N ARG A 222 8.17 -9.18 -1.55
CA ARG A 222 9.30 -10.05 -1.93
C ARG A 222 9.23 -11.42 -1.28
N CYS A 223 8.97 -11.49 0.02
CA CYS A 223 8.88 -12.77 0.73
C CYS A 223 7.69 -13.60 0.24
N PHE A 224 6.56 -12.96 -0.06
CA PHE A 224 5.41 -13.60 -0.66
C PHE A 224 5.74 -14.17 -2.06
N LEU A 225 6.38 -13.38 -2.94
CA LEU A 225 6.79 -13.85 -4.26
C LEU A 225 7.86 -14.95 -4.18
N PHE A 226 8.78 -14.87 -3.22
CA PHE A 226 9.81 -15.88 -3.00
C PHE A 226 9.18 -17.24 -2.67
N GLU A 227 8.27 -17.29 -1.70
CA GLU A 227 7.56 -18.54 -1.35
C GLU A 227 6.80 -19.10 -2.54
N ARG A 228 6.13 -18.22 -3.30
CA ARG A 228 5.37 -18.58 -4.51
C ARG A 228 6.24 -19.18 -5.62
N LEU A 229 7.45 -18.64 -5.85
CA LEU A 229 8.32 -19.05 -6.96
C LEU A 229 9.21 -20.26 -6.65
N THR A 230 9.65 -20.40 -5.40
CA THR A 230 10.58 -21.45 -4.96
C THR A 230 9.89 -22.67 -4.37
N GLY A 231 8.70 -22.47 -3.78
CA GLY A 231 8.07 -23.46 -2.92
C GLY A 231 8.75 -23.60 -1.53
N LEU A 232 9.73 -22.76 -1.19
CA LEU A 232 10.33 -22.68 0.15
C LEU A 232 9.51 -21.76 1.07
N PRO A 233 9.59 -21.92 2.39
CA PRO A 233 8.90 -21.01 3.31
C PRO A 233 9.41 -19.57 3.14
N ALA A 234 8.51 -18.59 3.27
CA ALA A 234 8.87 -17.17 3.23
C ALA A 234 9.97 -16.77 4.24
N SER A 235 10.19 -17.55 5.31
CA SER A 235 11.27 -17.33 6.29
C SER A 235 12.67 -17.67 5.75
N ALA A 236 12.78 -18.51 4.72
CA ALA A 236 14.05 -18.80 4.06
C ALA A 236 14.46 -17.71 3.06
N SER A 237 13.59 -16.73 2.82
CA SER A 237 13.85 -15.61 1.93
C SER A 237 15.01 -14.74 2.44
N PRO A 238 15.90 -14.24 1.57
CA PRO A 238 16.94 -13.27 1.92
C PRO A 238 16.39 -11.95 2.52
N PHE A 239 15.10 -11.66 2.28
CA PHE A 239 14.45 -10.45 2.75
C PHE A 239 13.64 -10.64 4.03
N ALA A 240 13.59 -11.87 4.54
CA ALA A 240 12.81 -12.22 5.73
C ALA A 240 13.31 -11.44 6.95
N VAL A 241 12.37 -11.10 7.82
CA VAL A 241 12.66 -10.60 9.16
C VAL A 241 12.14 -11.64 10.13
N ASP A 242 12.97 -12.07 11.07
CA ASP A 242 12.61 -13.05 12.10
C ASP A 242 11.70 -12.40 13.16
N ASP A 243 10.46 -12.15 12.77
CA ASP A 243 9.40 -11.59 13.62
C ASP A 243 8.07 -12.27 13.30
N ASN A 244 7.36 -12.69 14.33
CA ASN A 244 6.05 -13.34 14.18
C ASN A 244 5.02 -12.39 13.56
N ALA A 245 5.04 -11.10 13.91
CA ALA A 245 4.12 -10.13 13.32
C ALA A 245 4.44 -9.89 11.84
N PHE A 246 5.72 -9.88 11.45
CA PHE A 246 6.14 -9.84 10.05
C PHE A 246 5.64 -11.06 9.27
N ARG A 247 5.78 -12.27 9.82
CA ARG A 247 5.28 -13.51 9.20
C ARG A 247 3.77 -13.47 8.95
N THR A 248 2.99 -13.01 9.93
CA THR A 248 1.53 -12.84 9.75
C THR A 248 1.22 -11.84 8.64
N LYS A 249 1.95 -10.73 8.55
CA LYS A 249 1.78 -9.75 7.46
C LYS A 249 2.13 -10.31 6.08
N VAL A 250 3.07 -11.26 5.98
CA VAL A 250 3.36 -11.99 4.72
C VAL A 250 2.21 -12.92 4.37
N ALA A 251 1.71 -13.70 5.33
CA ALA A 251 0.57 -14.59 5.10
C ALA A 251 -0.74 -13.83 4.78
N ASP A 252 -0.93 -12.63 5.33
CA ASP A 252 -2.10 -11.77 5.10
C ASP A 252 -1.93 -10.85 3.87
N PHE A 253 -0.77 -10.89 3.19
CA PHE A 253 -0.53 -10.09 1.99
C PHE A 253 -1.59 -10.27 0.89
N PRO A 254 -2.18 -11.47 0.66
CA PRO A 254 -3.28 -11.65 -0.28
C PRO A 254 -4.49 -10.74 -0.03
N GLN A 255 -4.76 -10.32 1.22
CA GLN A 255 -5.82 -9.35 1.52
C GLN A 255 -5.59 -7.98 0.89
N HIS A 256 -4.33 -7.65 0.58
CA HIS A 256 -3.96 -6.39 -0.04
C HIS A 256 -3.74 -6.50 -1.56
N LEU A 257 -3.85 -7.71 -2.11
CA LEU A 257 -3.83 -7.92 -3.55
C LEU A 257 -5.10 -7.35 -4.19
N THR A 258 -4.93 -6.88 -5.41
CA THR A 258 -6.03 -6.53 -6.30
C THR A 258 -5.79 -7.19 -7.65
N PRO A 259 -6.81 -7.34 -8.50
CA PRO A 259 -6.63 -7.95 -9.82
C PRO A 259 -5.56 -7.25 -10.67
N GLU A 260 -5.39 -5.94 -10.52
CA GLU A 260 -4.33 -5.17 -11.20
C GLU A 260 -2.96 -5.43 -10.58
N LEU A 261 -2.87 -5.48 -9.25
CA LEU A 261 -1.63 -5.74 -8.54
C LEU A 261 -1.14 -7.18 -8.79
N GLY A 262 -2.02 -8.16 -8.72
CA GLY A 262 -1.72 -9.56 -9.02
C GLY A 262 -1.16 -9.71 -10.43
N ARG A 263 -1.85 -9.19 -11.44
CA ARG A 263 -1.38 -9.22 -12.84
C ARG A 263 -0.03 -8.52 -13.03
N ALA A 264 0.20 -7.39 -12.38
CA ALA A 264 1.47 -6.67 -12.48
C ALA A 264 2.63 -7.45 -11.82
N LEU A 265 2.36 -8.11 -10.69
CA LEU A 265 3.33 -8.98 -10.02
C LEU A 265 3.61 -10.23 -10.87
N ASP A 266 2.59 -10.89 -11.41
CA ASP A 266 2.74 -12.06 -12.29
C ASP A 266 3.44 -11.74 -13.61
N ALA A 267 3.29 -10.53 -14.13
CA ALA A 267 4.07 -10.07 -15.29
C ALA A 267 5.55 -9.88 -14.93
N HIS A 268 5.82 -9.28 -13.77
CA HIS A 268 7.19 -9.06 -13.31
C HIS A 268 7.90 -10.36 -12.93
N THR A 269 7.21 -11.34 -12.32
CA THR A 269 7.80 -12.64 -12.02
C THR A 269 8.19 -13.39 -13.28
N ARG A 270 7.36 -13.34 -14.33
CA ARG A 270 7.71 -13.91 -15.65
C ARG A 270 8.91 -13.22 -16.28
N GLU A 271 8.98 -11.89 -16.24
CA GLU A 271 10.15 -11.14 -16.70
C GLU A 271 11.42 -11.51 -15.91
N PHE A 272 11.30 -11.67 -14.59
CA PHE A 272 12.41 -12.08 -13.73
C PHE A 272 12.90 -13.50 -14.08
N LEU A 273 11.99 -14.44 -14.30
CA LEU A 273 12.34 -15.82 -14.68
C LEU A 273 12.97 -15.87 -16.08
N ALA A 274 12.44 -15.12 -17.05
CA ALA A 274 13.02 -15.00 -18.39
C ALA A 274 14.46 -14.46 -18.35
N ASN A 275 14.72 -13.44 -17.52
CA ASN A 275 16.09 -12.91 -17.31
C ASN A 275 17.06 -13.92 -16.69
N GLN A 276 16.55 -14.97 -16.03
CA GLN A 276 17.32 -16.08 -15.46
C GLN A 276 17.37 -17.30 -16.42
N GLY A 277 16.90 -17.16 -17.66
CA GLY A 277 16.90 -18.22 -18.67
C GLY A 277 15.72 -19.20 -18.58
N ILE A 278 14.63 -18.81 -17.93
CA ILE A 278 13.43 -19.64 -17.75
C ILE A 278 12.23 -18.96 -18.43
N ASP A 279 12.02 -19.26 -19.72
CA ASP A 279 10.99 -18.61 -20.53
C ASP A 279 9.66 -19.39 -20.61
N SER A 280 9.73 -20.73 -20.51
CA SER A 280 8.58 -21.61 -20.76
C SER A 280 7.83 -22.05 -19.51
N GLU A 281 8.41 -21.86 -18.32
CA GLU A 281 7.79 -22.32 -17.08
C GLU A 281 6.79 -21.30 -16.52
N PRO A 282 5.64 -21.76 -16.00
CA PRO A 282 4.74 -20.88 -15.27
C PRO A 282 5.33 -20.42 -13.93
N ALA A 283 4.77 -19.34 -13.36
CA ALA A 283 5.19 -18.83 -12.06
C ALA A 283 4.84 -19.80 -10.92
N MET A 284 3.69 -20.47 -11.03
CA MET A 284 3.26 -21.58 -10.19
C MET A 284 2.55 -22.62 -11.04
N TRP A 285 2.66 -23.88 -10.63
CA TRP A 285 1.93 -25.01 -11.20
C TRP A 285 1.63 -25.98 -10.08
N TYR A 286 0.49 -26.66 -10.12
CA TYR A 286 0.12 -27.74 -9.22
C TYR A 286 -0.66 -28.80 -10.01
N PRO A 287 -0.68 -30.08 -9.56
CA PRO A 287 -1.40 -31.13 -10.25
C PRO A 287 -2.93 -30.93 -10.15
N PRO A 288 -3.71 -31.40 -11.14
CA PRO A 288 -5.17 -31.22 -11.16
C PRO A 288 -5.84 -31.70 -9.87
N THR A 289 -6.75 -30.89 -9.32
CA THR A 289 -7.47 -31.20 -8.09
C THR A 289 -8.52 -32.29 -8.26
N ASP A 290 -8.96 -32.58 -9.49
CA ASP A 290 -9.88 -33.68 -9.85
C ASP A 290 -9.38 -35.06 -9.36
N LEU A 291 -8.08 -35.21 -9.12
CA LEU A 291 -7.50 -36.42 -8.54
C LEU A 291 -7.97 -36.68 -7.09
N LEU A 292 -8.47 -35.64 -6.41
CA LEU A 292 -9.06 -35.71 -5.08
C LEU A 292 -10.55 -36.12 -5.11
N ASP A 293 -11.17 -36.18 -6.28
CA ASP A 293 -12.59 -36.49 -6.39
C ASP A 293 -12.91 -37.88 -5.83
N GLY A 294 -14.04 -37.95 -5.13
CA GLY A 294 -14.52 -39.14 -4.44
C GLY A 294 -13.76 -39.52 -3.16
N LEU A 295 -12.86 -38.66 -2.67
CA LEU A 295 -12.17 -38.86 -1.39
C LEU A 295 -12.82 -38.05 -0.27
N ASP A 296 -13.07 -38.68 0.87
CA ASP A 296 -13.51 -38.01 2.09
C ASP A 296 -12.29 -37.44 2.83
N LEU A 297 -12.05 -36.13 2.70
CA LEU A 297 -10.85 -35.45 3.23
C LEU A 297 -11.22 -34.55 4.43
N PRO A 298 -10.33 -34.42 5.44
CA PRO A 298 -10.67 -33.77 6.72
C PRO A 298 -10.76 -32.23 6.66
N GLY A 299 -10.13 -31.60 5.66
CA GLY A 299 -10.03 -30.15 5.54
C GLY A 299 -11.12 -29.54 4.66
N PRO A 300 -11.33 -28.22 4.76
CA PRO A 300 -12.31 -27.52 3.94
C PRO A 300 -11.89 -27.54 2.47
N ASN A 301 -12.82 -27.90 1.57
CA ASN A 301 -12.60 -27.80 0.13
C ASN A 301 -12.59 -26.33 -0.29
N PRO A 302 -11.48 -25.81 -0.89
CA PRO A 302 -11.43 -24.45 -1.40
C PRO A 302 -12.52 -24.14 -2.43
N ASP A 303 -12.90 -25.13 -3.26
CA ASP A 303 -13.84 -24.95 -4.37
C ASP A 303 -15.30 -24.83 -3.89
N ALA A 304 -15.58 -25.17 -2.63
CA ALA A 304 -16.90 -25.06 -2.03
C ALA A 304 -17.22 -23.63 -1.55
N VAL A 305 -16.24 -22.73 -1.50
CA VAL A 305 -16.41 -21.37 -0.97
C VAL A 305 -16.84 -20.40 -2.07
N ASP A 306 -17.94 -19.67 -1.88
CA ASP A 306 -18.34 -18.60 -2.80
C ASP A 306 -17.40 -17.39 -2.68
N VAL A 307 -16.67 -17.13 -3.77
CA VAL A 307 -15.72 -16.02 -3.90
C VAL A 307 -16.40 -14.66 -3.76
N THR A 308 -17.64 -14.52 -4.23
CA THR A 308 -18.41 -13.26 -4.17
C THR A 308 -18.75 -12.91 -2.73
N ASP A 309 -19.22 -13.89 -1.97
CA ASP A 309 -19.53 -13.75 -0.55
C ASP A 309 -18.26 -13.46 0.25
N MET A 310 -17.16 -14.16 -0.04
CA MET A 310 -15.85 -13.86 0.56
C MET A 310 -15.41 -12.42 0.30
N HIS A 311 -15.52 -11.92 -0.95
CA HIS A 311 -15.19 -10.53 -1.27
C HIS A 311 -16.08 -9.55 -0.51
N SER A 312 -17.37 -9.84 -0.36
CA SER A 312 -18.29 -8.99 0.41
C SER A 312 -17.87 -8.88 1.88
N LEU A 313 -17.49 -9.99 2.51
CA LEU A 313 -17.13 -10.09 3.92
C LEU A 313 -15.77 -9.46 4.25
N THR A 314 -14.80 -9.64 3.37
CA THR A 314 -13.44 -9.06 3.51
C THR A 314 -13.43 -7.54 3.31
N THR A 315 -14.44 -7.01 2.63
CA THR A 315 -14.57 -5.57 2.32
C THR A 315 -15.22 -4.78 3.45
N VAL A 316 -15.95 -5.43 4.37
CA VAL A 316 -16.56 -4.74 5.52
C VAL A 316 -15.46 -4.22 6.44
N ALA A 317 -15.43 -2.90 6.65
CA ALA A 317 -14.43 -2.24 7.49
C ALA A 317 -14.41 -2.86 8.90
N GLY A 318 -13.22 -3.30 9.33
CA GLY A 318 -13.01 -3.90 10.65
C GLY A 318 -13.13 -5.43 10.71
N ASN A 319 -13.48 -6.11 9.61
CA ASN A 319 -13.53 -7.57 9.60
C ASN A 319 -12.12 -8.17 9.40
N THR A 320 -11.71 -9.06 10.31
CA THR A 320 -10.45 -9.79 10.17
C THR A 320 -10.61 -10.99 9.23
N LEU A 321 -9.52 -11.48 8.63
CA LEU A 321 -9.56 -12.69 7.81
C LEU A 321 -10.06 -13.90 8.61
N GLY A 322 -9.71 -13.98 9.90
CA GLY A 322 -10.19 -15.04 10.79
C GLY A 322 -11.70 -15.00 11.01
N ALA A 323 -12.28 -13.81 11.23
CA ALA A 323 -13.73 -13.66 11.36
C ALA A 323 -14.45 -13.98 10.03
N THR A 324 -13.83 -13.65 8.89
CA THR A 324 -14.36 -14.04 7.58
C THR A 324 -14.37 -15.56 7.41
N ALA A 325 -13.30 -16.24 7.79
CA ALA A 325 -13.21 -17.70 7.71
C ALA A 325 -14.29 -18.40 8.56
N ILE A 326 -14.50 -17.93 9.80
CA ILE A 326 -15.55 -18.45 10.70
C ILE A 326 -16.94 -18.30 10.07
N ARG A 327 -17.23 -17.15 9.46
CA ARG A 327 -18.54 -16.89 8.83
C ARG A 327 -18.79 -17.74 7.59
N LEU A 328 -17.74 -18.07 6.85
CA LEU A 328 -17.79 -18.96 5.68
C LEU A 328 -17.68 -20.44 6.05
N GLY A 329 -17.56 -20.79 7.33
CA GLY A 329 -17.39 -22.18 7.77
C GLY A 329 -16.08 -22.81 7.27
N THR A 330 -15.04 -22.02 7.03
CA THR A 330 -13.77 -22.47 6.43
C THR A 330 -12.56 -22.08 7.28
N SER A 331 -11.36 -22.41 6.83
CA SER A 331 -10.10 -22.09 7.51
C SER A 331 -9.54 -20.72 7.10
N LEU A 332 -8.76 -20.09 7.98
CA LEU A 332 -8.04 -18.85 7.68
C LEU A 332 -7.10 -18.99 6.48
N ASP A 333 -6.43 -20.14 6.36
CA ASP A 333 -5.50 -20.40 5.27
C ASP A 333 -6.23 -20.63 3.93
N THR A 334 -7.46 -21.18 3.97
CA THR A 334 -8.32 -21.27 2.78
C THR A 334 -8.71 -19.88 2.28
N VAL A 335 -9.09 -18.96 3.16
CA VAL A 335 -9.41 -17.57 2.76
C VAL A 335 -8.17 -16.88 2.18
N ARG A 336 -6.98 -17.05 2.76
CA ARG A 336 -5.73 -16.49 2.22
C ARG A 336 -5.44 -17.02 0.82
N TYR A 337 -5.56 -18.33 0.61
CA TYR A 337 -5.38 -18.98 -0.68
C TYR A 337 -6.38 -18.49 -1.74
N LEU A 338 -7.66 -18.40 -1.39
CA LEU A 338 -8.69 -17.91 -2.31
C LEU A 338 -8.50 -16.42 -2.66
N LEU A 339 -8.03 -15.60 -1.74
CA LEU A 339 -7.67 -14.20 -2.03
C LEU A 339 -6.42 -14.08 -2.91
N GLU A 340 -5.52 -15.05 -2.86
CA GLU A 340 -4.36 -15.11 -3.77
C GLU A 340 -4.80 -15.46 -5.20
N LEU A 341 -5.71 -16.43 -5.36
CA LEU A 341 -6.24 -16.83 -6.66
C LEU A 341 -7.24 -15.81 -7.24
N HIS A 342 -8.09 -15.27 -6.39
CA HIS A 342 -9.15 -14.33 -6.74
C HIS A 342 -9.05 -13.08 -5.88
N PRO A 343 -8.08 -12.18 -6.18
CA PRO A 343 -7.93 -10.93 -5.45
C PRO A 343 -9.22 -10.09 -5.47
N ALA A 344 -9.62 -9.58 -4.31
CA ALA A 344 -10.83 -8.78 -4.19
C ALA A 344 -10.70 -7.48 -5.00
N PRO A 345 -11.70 -7.12 -5.81
CA PRO A 345 -11.73 -5.82 -6.48
C PRO A 345 -11.86 -4.71 -5.42
N ARG A 346 -11.17 -3.59 -5.64
CA ARG A 346 -11.24 -2.46 -4.70
C ARG A 346 -12.64 -1.86 -4.67
N ARG A 347 -13.28 -1.77 -3.50
CA ARG A 347 -14.51 -0.99 -3.28
C ARG A 347 -14.26 0.24 -2.42
N TYR A 348 -14.97 1.32 -2.74
CA TYR A 348 -15.06 2.59 -1.98
C TYR A 348 -15.85 2.37 -0.68
N PRO A 349 -15.58 3.09 0.44
CA PRO A 349 -15.18 4.50 0.54
C PRO A 349 -13.90 4.79 1.35
N LEU A 350 -13.43 6.04 1.26
CA LEU A 350 -12.13 6.53 1.76
C LEU A 350 -12.22 6.93 3.25
N SER A 351 -11.20 6.59 4.04
CA SER A 351 -10.93 7.24 5.35
C SER A 351 -9.78 8.24 5.23
N GLU A 352 -9.80 9.29 6.06
CA GLU A 352 -9.07 10.57 5.95
C GLU A 352 -7.53 10.54 5.85
N GLY A 353 -6.86 9.38 5.90
CA GLY A 353 -5.39 9.25 5.85
C GLY A 353 -4.75 9.13 4.45
N GLN A 354 -5.46 9.46 3.36
CA GLN A 354 -5.21 8.87 2.02
C GLN A 354 -4.70 9.81 0.91
N ALA A 355 -4.06 10.93 1.21
CA ALA A 355 -3.52 11.85 0.19
C ALA A 355 -2.57 11.17 -0.83
N THR A 356 -1.76 10.19 -0.39
CA THR A 356 -0.87 9.41 -1.29
C THR A 356 -1.65 8.47 -2.23
N GLN A 357 -2.80 7.93 -1.78
CA GLN A 357 -3.65 7.08 -2.61
C GLN A 357 -4.39 7.90 -3.67
N VAL A 358 -4.85 9.10 -3.33
CA VAL A 358 -5.46 10.02 -4.31
C VAL A 358 -4.47 10.37 -5.43
N HIS A 359 -3.20 10.62 -5.08
CA HIS A 359 -2.16 10.89 -6.08
C HIS A 359 -1.86 9.69 -6.98
N ASN A 360 -1.66 8.50 -6.43
CA ASN A 360 -1.40 7.30 -7.23
C ASN A 360 -2.61 6.94 -8.11
N ARG A 361 -3.83 7.18 -7.62
CA ARG A 361 -5.05 6.99 -8.41
C ARG A 361 -5.14 7.98 -9.58
N ALA A 362 -4.93 9.26 -9.32
CA ALA A 362 -4.91 10.27 -10.37
C ALA A 362 -3.81 9.96 -11.41
N TYR A 363 -2.69 9.37 -10.98
CA TYR A 363 -1.68 8.83 -11.89
C TYR A 363 -2.20 7.65 -12.74
N CYS A 364 -2.86 6.64 -12.16
CA CYS A 364 -3.48 5.55 -12.92
C CYS A 364 -4.52 6.05 -13.93
N THR A 365 -5.39 6.98 -13.50
CA THR A 365 -6.39 7.60 -14.38
C THR A 365 -5.72 8.34 -15.52
N ALA A 366 -4.67 9.10 -15.24
CA ALA A 366 -3.87 9.76 -16.28
C ALA A 366 -3.21 8.75 -17.23
N LYS A 367 -2.64 7.65 -16.73
CA LYS A 367 -2.00 6.61 -17.55
C LYS A 367 -3.00 5.91 -18.47
N ALA A 368 -4.20 5.61 -17.98
CA ALA A 368 -5.28 5.00 -18.76
C ALA A 368 -5.83 5.95 -19.84
N ALA A 369 -6.03 7.23 -19.50
CA ALA A 369 -6.52 8.24 -20.44
C ALA A 369 -5.46 8.71 -21.44
N LEU A 370 -4.18 8.68 -21.06
CA LEU A 370 -3.05 9.14 -21.86
C LEU A 370 -2.00 8.01 -22.01
N PRO A 371 -2.23 7.04 -22.91
CA PRO A 371 -1.21 6.11 -23.35
C PRO A 371 0.00 6.84 -23.94
N ARG A 372 1.17 6.21 -23.97
CA ARG A 372 2.43 6.80 -24.48
C ARG A 372 2.26 7.49 -25.84
N ALA A 373 1.65 6.82 -26.80
CA ALA A 373 1.44 7.34 -28.15
C ALA A 373 0.58 8.62 -28.14
N ARG A 374 -0.49 8.64 -27.34
CA ARG A 374 -1.38 9.79 -27.23
C ARG A 374 -0.72 10.97 -26.52
N LEU A 375 0.04 10.71 -25.45
CA LEU A 375 0.80 11.77 -24.77
C LEU A 375 1.87 12.37 -25.71
N ALA A 376 2.54 11.52 -26.50
CA ALA A 376 3.54 11.94 -27.47
C ALA A 376 2.93 12.79 -28.60
N ASP A 377 1.78 12.39 -29.15
CA ASP A 377 1.01 13.16 -30.14
C ASP A 377 0.60 14.53 -29.58
N LEU A 378 -0.11 14.55 -28.44
CA LEU A 378 -0.56 15.81 -27.82
C LEU A 378 0.59 16.76 -27.50
N TYR A 379 1.73 16.23 -27.07
CA TYR A 379 2.89 17.03 -26.68
C TYR A 379 3.76 17.47 -27.88
N HIS A 380 4.09 16.56 -28.79
CA HIS A 380 5.02 16.82 -29.90
C HIS A 380 4.31 17.28 -31.18
N GLN A 381 3.20 16.65 -31.58
CA GLN A 381 2.49 16.99 -32.82
C GLN A 381 1.57 18.19 -32.61
N GLN A 382 0.76 18.16 -31.54
CA GLN A 382 -0.22 19.23 -31.25
C GLN A 382 0.38 20.37 -30.41
N GLN A 383 1.66 20.26 -30.03
CA GLN A 383 2.44 21.27 -29.29
C GLN A 383 1.83 21.73 -27.95
N MET A 384 0.83 21.02 -27.42
CA MET A 384 0.12 21.40 -26.19
C MET A 384 1.06 21.42 -24.98
N SER A 385 0.81 22.35 -24.06
CA SER A 385 1.57 22.43 -22.82
C SER A 385 1.15 21.33 -21.84
N LEU A 386 2.07 20.92 -20.94
CA LEU A 386 1.76 19.96 -19.87
C LEU A 386 0.59 20.42 -18.97
N ARG A 387 0.28 21.72 -18.93
CA ARG A 387 -0.82 22.27 -18.14
C ARG A 387 -2.16 22.07 -18.85
N GLU A 388 -2.21 22.23 -20.16
CA GLU A 388 -3.42 22.00 -20.96
C GLU A 388 -3.74 20.50 -21.02
N ILE A 389 -2.73 19.66 -21.26
CA ILE A 389 -2.90 18.20 -21.23
C ILE A 389 -3.42 17.74 -19.85
N ALA A 390 -2.90 18.33 -18.77
CA ALA A 390 -3.37 18.05 -17.42
C ALA A 390 -4.83 18.47 -17.18
N ALA A 391 -5.25 19.63 -17.72
CA ALA A 391 -6.62 20.09 -17.64
C ALA A 391 -7.58 19.17 -18.41
N THR A 392 -7.21 18.76 -19.62
CA THR A 392 -8.02 17.83 -20.45
C THR A 392 -8.18 16.46 -19.78
N ALA A 393 -7.14 15.97 -19.09
CA ALA A 393 -7.19 14.70 -18.39
C ALA A 393 -7.71 14.79 -16.94
N GLY A 394 -8.06 15.97 -16.43
CA GLY A 394 -8.57 16.17 -15.07
C GLY A 394 -7.55 15.87 -13.96
N VAL A 395 -6.25 15.99 -14.23
CA VAL A 395 -5.16 15.65 -13.30
C VAL A 395 -4.19 16.80 -13.10
N SER A 396 -3.29 16.71 -12.13
CA SER A 396 -2.31 17.77 -11.89
C SER A 396 -1.18 17.76 -12.93
N ARG A 397 -0.60 18.94 -13.23
CA ARG A 397 0.58 19.07 -14.09
C ARG A 397 1.74 18.16 -13.63
N GLN A 398 1.91 18.00 -12.32
CA GLN A 398 2.98 17.17 -11.75
C GLN A 398 2.81 15.69 -12.10
N ILE A 399 1.56 15.20 -12.17
CA ILE A 399 1.25 13.82 -12.60
C ILE A 399 1.63 13.62 -14.06
N ILE A 400 1.25 14.55 -14.95
CA ILE A 400 1.61 14.49 -16.37
C ILE A 400 3.13 14.59 -16.58
N ALA A 401 3.81 15.49 -15.87
CA ALA A 401 5.27 15.61 -15.94
C ALA A 401 6.00 14.36 -15.41
N ARG A 402 5.37 13.61 -14.52
CA ARG A 402 5.89 12.33 -14.03
C ARG A 402 5.60 11.20 -15.01
N LEU A 403 4.40 11.16 -15.60
CA LEU A 403 4.01 10.21 -16.65
C LEU A 403 4.92 10.36 -17.89
N ALA A 404 5.23 11.59 -18.29
CA ALA A 404 6.16 11.85 -19.38
C ALA A 404 7.57 11.30 -19.11
N ARG A 405 8.07 11.38 -17.87
CA ARG A 405 9.33 10.76 -17.47
C ARG A 405 9.25 9.23 -17.47
N ASP A 406 8.17 8.66 -16.97
CA ASP A 406 7.98 7.20 -16.96
C ASP A 406 7.80 6.63 -18.40
N TYR A 407 7.44 7.47 -19.39
CA TYR A 407 7.40 7.13 -20.82
C TYR A 407 8.68 7.52 -21.60
N ASP A 408 9.71 8.01 -20.92
CA ASP A 408 10.94 8.54 -21.52
C ASP A 408 10.72 9.61 -22.59
N LEU A 409 9.71 10.47 -22.39
CA LEU A 409 9.42 11.60 -23.27
C LEU A 409 10.28 12.81 -22.90
N SER A 410 11.03 13.31 -23.89
CA SER A 410 11.90 14.47 -23.75
C SER A 410 11.07 15.75 -23.58
N LEU A 411 10.93 16.20 -22.33
CA LEU A 411 10.23 17.44 -22.02
C LEU A 411 11.01 18.67 -22.53
N ARG A 412 10.32 19.62 -23.16
CA ARG A 412 10.88 20.92 -23.56
C ARG A 412 11.50 21.61 -22.35
N LYS A 413 12.76 22.08 -22.50
CA LYS A 413 13.46 22.82 -21.45
C LYS A 413 12.61 24.03 -21.02
N PRO A 414 12.48 24.31 -19.70
CA PRO A 414 11.71 25.46 -19.24
C PRO A 414 12.36 26.74 -19.78
N GLN A 415 11.71 27.36 -20.76
CA GLN A 415 12.10 28.69 -21.24
C GLN A 415 11.88 29.65 -20.06
N ARG A 416 12.99 30.20 -19.52
CA ARG A 416 12.93 31.30 -18.55
C ARG A 416 12.08 32.40 -19.21
N ARG A 417 10.93 32.73 -18.62
CA ARG A 417 10.13 33.88 -19.08
C ARG A 417 11.06 35.09 -19.17
N ALA A 418 11.04 35.77 -20.31
CA ALA A 418 11.77 37.01 -20.51
C ALA A 418 11.41 37.95 -19.35
N ARG A 419 12.37 38.21 -18.46
CA ARG A 419 12.20 39.20 -17.40
C ARG A 419 12.24 40.54 -18.11
N THR A 420 11.13 41.26 -18.15
CA THR A 420 11.13 42.68 -18.52
C THR A 420 12.13 43.37 -17.60
N ALA A 421 13.29 43.72 -18.15
CA ALA A 421 14.36 44.36 -17.39
C ALA A 421 14.06 45.86 -17.35
N ILE A 422 13.87 46.40 -16.15
CA ILE A 422 13.81 47.85 -15.96
C ILE A 422 15.24 48.35 -15.94
N ASP A 423 15.51 49.38 -16.72
CA ASP A 423 16.81 50.04 -16.76
C ASP A 423 17.13 50.76 -15.45
N ARG A 424 18.39 50.68 -15.01
CA ARG A 424 18.89 51.26 -13.75
C ARG A 424 18.76 52.78 -13.77
N ASP A 425 19.11 53.39 -14.89
CA ASP A 425 19.24 54.84 -14.99
C ASP A 425 17.86 55.51 -14.99
N TRP A 426 16.89 54.90 -15.66
CA TRP A 426 15.48 55.32 -15.60
C TRP A 426 14.92 55.26 -14.17
N LEU A 427 15.15 54.15 -13.45
CA LEU A 427 14.65 53.99 -12.08
C LEU A 427 15.33 54.96 -11.10
N TYR A 428 16.62 55.26 -11.31
CA TYR A 428 17.36 56.25 -10.53
C TYR A 428 16.81 57.67 -10.78
N GLU A 429 16.60 58.04 -12.04
CA GLU A 429 16.04 59.34 -12.40
C GLU A 429 14.65 59.55 -11.79
N GLN A 430 13.76 58.56 -11.87
CA GLN A 430 12.40 58.68 -11.35
C GLN A 430 12.35 58.68 -9.81
N TYR A 431 13.12 57.83 -9.14
CA TYR A 431 13.05 57.64 -7.68
C TYR A 431 13.96 58.59 -6.88
N VAL A 432 15.18 58.85 -7.38
CA VAL A 432 16.20 59.66 -6.70
C VAL A 432 16.15 61.10 -7.18
N THR A 433 16.22 61.33 -8.50
CA THR A 433 16.29 62.69 -9.08
C THR A 433 14.94 63.41 -9.01
N LYS A 434 13.86 62.78 -9.53
CA LYS A 434 12.50 63.33 -9.52
C LYS A 434 11.75 63.09 -8.21
N ARG A 435 12.39 62.39 -7.26
CA ARG A 435 11.91 62.07 -5.92
C ARG A 435 10.51 61.42 -5.81
N ARG A 436 10.00 60.79 -6.87
CA ARG A 436 8.66 60.18 -6.93
C ARG A 436 8.54 58.97 -5.98
N ALA A 437 7.32 58.67 -5.54
CA ALA A 437 7.07 57.54 -4.67
C ALA A 437 7.16 56.21 -5.46
N LEU A 438 7.74 55.19 -4.84
CA LEU A 438 7.90 53.87 -5.46
C LEU A 438 6.57 53.23 -5.92
N PRO A 439 5.43 53.43 -5.22
CA PRO A 439 4.12 52.96 -5.68
C PRO A 439 3.69 53.56 -7.02
N ASP A 440 3.78 54.88 -7.19
CA ASP A 440 3.37 55.57 -8.42
C ASP A 440 4.22 55.13 -9.62
N ILE A 441 5.52 54.92 -9.41
CA ILE A 441 6.44 54.40 -10.44
C ILE A 441 6.08 52.96 -10.81
N ALA A 442 5.62 52.16 -9.85
CA ALA A 442 5.21 50.78 -10.08
C ALA A 442 3.91 50.70 -10.88
N ASP A 443 2.93 51.54 -10.55
CA ASP A 443 1.65 51.60 -11.26
C ASP A 443 1.85 52.08 -12.71
N GLU A 444 2.70 53.09 -12.95
CA GLU A 444 3.02 53.58 -14.30
C GLU A 444 3.79 52.53 -15.13
N ALA A 445 4.69 51.76 -14.50
CA ALA A 445 5.40 50.68 -15.15
C ALA A 445 4.57 49.38 -15.29
N GLY A 446 3.32 49.36 -14.83
CA GLY A 446 2.45 48.18 -14.83
C GLY A 446 2.97 47.02 -13.99
N MET A 447 3.74 47.30 -12.93
CA MET A 447 4.37 46.30 -12.07
C MET A 447 3.92 46.43 -10.62
N SER A 448 4.05 45.36 -9.83
CA SER A 448 3.82 45.46 -8.39
C SER A 448 4.94 46.25 -7.70
N THR A 449 4.58 47.00 -6.67
CA THR A 449 5.52 47.76 -5.82
C THR A 449 6.65 46.89 -5.26
N ALA A 450 6.35 45.64 -4.92
CA ALA A 450 7.32 44.64 -4.47
C ALA A 450 8.30 44.21 -5.57
N ASN A 451 7.86 44.16 -6.84
CA ASN A 451 8.73 43.88 -7.96
C ASN A 451 9.66 45.07 -8.27
N MET A 452 9.13 46.30 -8.19
CA MET A 452 9.91 47.53 -8.35
C MET A 452 10.97 47.69 -7.24
N ALA A 453 10.63 47.37 -5.99
CA ALA A 453 11.58 47.36 -4.87
C ALA A 453 12.70 46.32 -5.06
N ARG A 454 12.37 45.17 -5.68
CA ARG A 454 13.37 44.14 -6.00
C ARG A 454 14.33 44.62 -7.10
N TRP A 455 13.84 45.36 -8.09
CA TRP A 455 14.69 46.02 -9.10
C TRP A 455 15.57 47.10 -8.50
N ALA A 456 15.03 47.96 -7.63
CA ALA A 456 15.83 48.96 -6.90
C ALA A 456 16.96 48.32 -6.09
N LYS A 457 16.71 47.19 -5.42
CA LYS A 457 17.74 46.42 -4.70
C LYS A 457 18.76 45.79 -5.65
N THR A 458 18.31 45.27 -6.80
CA THR A 458 19.17 44.63 -7.82
C THR A 458 20.12 45.66 -8.46
N HIS A 459 19.66 46.90 -8.64
CA HIS A 459 20.40 48.01 -9.21
C HIS A 459 21.15 48.88 -8.17
N ALA A 460 21.17 48.44 -6.91
CA ALA A 460 21.80 49.12 -5.78
C ALA A 460 21.36 50.58 -5.59
N ILE A 461 20.08 50.88 -5.84
CA ILE A 461 19.51 52.21 -5.64
C ILE A 461 19.17 52.38 -4.14
N PRO A 462 19.64 53.45 -3.47
CA PRO A 462 19.41 53.65 -2.04
C PRO A 462 17.91 53.88 -1.77
N MET A 463 17.31 52.93 -1.05
CA MET A 463 15.89 52.98 -0.69
C MET A 463 15.67 53.89 0.52
N ARG A 464 14.63 54.73 0.48
CA ARG A 464 14.22 55.54 1.63
C ARG A 464 13.67 54.63 2.75
N GLY A 465 13.92 55.01 4.01
CA GLY A 465 13.40 54.32 5.18
C GLY A 465 11.87 54.22 5.17
N ARG A 466 11.32 53.12 5.69
CA ARG A 466 9.87 52.92 5.78
C ARG A 466 9.24 54.02 6.63
N GLY A 467 8.19 54.67 6.10
CA GLY A 467 7.32 55.59 6.85
C GLY A 467 7.64 57.08 6.73
N GLY A 468 8.58 57.48 5.87
CA GLY A 468 8.77 58.91 5.56
C GLY A 468 7.59 59.45 4.71
N PRO A 469 6.85 60.48 5.17
CA PRO A 469 5.76 61.04 4.38
C PRO A 469 6.27 61.67 3.07
N SER A 470 5.47 61.58 2.01
CA SER A 470 5.76 62.23 0.73
C SER A 470 5.82 63.74 0.89
N HIS A 471 6.90 64.38 0.41
CA HIS A 471 7.10 65.83 0.49
C HIS A 471 5.94 66.62 -0.14
N SER A 472 5.30 66.10 -1.19
CA SER A 472 4.11 66.69 -1.80
C SER A 472 2.89 66.74 -0.87
N ALA A 473 2.71 65.75 0.01
CA ALA A 473 1.60 65.71 0.96
C ALA A 473 1.82 66.64 2.16
N ASN A 474 3.09 66.91 2.51
CA ASN A 474 3.43 67.92 3.52
C ASN A 474 3.23 69.34 2.97
N LEU A 475 3.68 69.62 1.74
CA LEU A 475 3.49 70.94 1.11
C LEU A 475 1.99 71.29 1.02
N ALA A 476 1.15 70.35 0.59
CA ALA A 476 -0.31 70.56 0.55
C ALA A 476 -0.94 70.77 1.95
N ALA A 477 -0.35 70.20 3.02
CA ALA A 477 -0.84 70.40 4.38
C ALA A 477 -0.42 71.76 4.97
N GLU A 478 0.77 72.25 4.60
CA GLU A 478 1.27 73.58 5.00
C GLU A 478 0.43 74.71 4.35
N ASP A 479 0.06 74.57 3.07
CA ASP A 479 -0.80 75.52 2.36
C ASP A 479 -2.20 75.61 3.02
N VAL A 480 -2.80 74.47 3.37
CA VAL A 480 -4.11 74.42 4.06
C VAL A 480 -4.03 75.00 5.48
N ALA A 481 -2.88 74.88 6.16
CA ALA A 481 -2.68 75.47 7.47
C ALA A 481 -2.53 77.01 7.42
N ALA A 482 -1.99 77.56 6.32
CA ALA A 482 -1.81 79.00 6.16
C ALA A 482 -3.15 79.76 6.06
N GLU A 483 -4.15 79.17 5.40
CA GLU A 483 -5.48 79.76 5.20
C GLU A 483 -6.42 79.59 6.42
N ALA A 484 -6.06 78.75 7.39
CA ALA A 484 -6.89 78.44 8.55
C ALA A 484 -6.76 79.49 9.69
N PRO A 485 -7.79 79.62 10.56
CA PRO A 485 -7.74 80.47 11.75
C PRO A 485 -6.58 80.09 12.68
N GLU A 486 -5.96 81.09 13.33
CA GLU A 486 -4.75 80.91 14.17
C GLU A 486 -4.88 79.77 15.20
N LEU A 487 -6.08 79.59 15.74
CA LEU A 487 -6.41 78.61 16.75
C LEU A 487 -6.35 77.14 16.26
N LEU A 488 -6.36 76.89 14.95
CA LEU A 488 -6.31 75.55 14.34
C LEU A 488 -5.00 75.26 13.60
N ARG A 489 -4.20 76.29 13.28
CA ARG A 489 -2.96 76.15 12.47
C ARG A 489 -2.00 75.08 13.00
N PRO A 490 -1.72 74.98 14.32
CA PRO A 490 -0.77 74.00 14.83
C PRO A 490 -1.19 72.54 14.61
N ALA A 491 -2.51 72.27 14.62
CA ALA A 491 -3.06 70.93 14.38
C ALA A 491 -3.19 70.58 12.88
N LEU A 492 -3.17 71.59 12.01
CA LEU A 492 -3.32 71.46 10.55
C LEU A 492 -1.99 71.31 9.80
N ALA A 493 -0.87 71.72 10.39
CA ALA A 493 0.46 71.64 9.79
C ALA A 493 0.95 70.20 9.48
N GLY A 494 0.22 69.16 9.89
CA GLY A 494 0.56 67.76 9.60
C GLY A 494 -0.47 67.06 8.70
N ILE A 495 -0.01 66.09 7.91
CA ILE A 495 -0.86 65.27 7.01
C ILE A 495 -2.10 64.74 7.75
N GLY A 496 -3.27 64.93 7.13
CA GLY A 496 -4.56 64.50 7.68
C GLY A 496 -5.02 65.32 8.89
N GLY A 497 -4.45 66.52 9.12
CA GLY A 497 -4.86 67.42 10.20
C GLY A 497 -6.35 67.76 10.17
N TRP A 498 -6.90 68.04 8.99
CA TRP A 498 -8.32 68.36 8.84
C TRP A 498 -9.22 67.19 9.23
N GLU A 499 -8.97 66.01 8.68
CA GLU A 499 -9.73 64.78 8.97
C GLU A 499 -9.71 64.43 10.48
N ARG A 500 -8.60 64.69 11.17
CA ARG A 500 -8.49 64.52 12.62
C ARG A 500 -9.37 65.51 13.39
N LEU A 501 -9.37 66.79 13.00
CA LEU A 501 -10.21 67.83 13.62
C LEU A 501 -11.70 67.57 13.37
N GLU A 502 -12.07 67.09 12.19
CA GLU A 502 -13.46 66.71 11.88
C GLU A 502 -13.93 65.52 12.73
N ARG A 503 -13.10 64.47 12.83
CA ARG A 503 -13.39 63.33 13.70
C ARG A 503 -13.50 63.74 15.16
N PHE A 504 -12.67 64.67 15.63
CA PHE A 504 -12.81 65.25 16.97
C PHE A 504 -14.16 65.97 17.13
N ALA A 505 -14.52 66.87 16.22
CA ALA A 505 -15.78 67.62 16.27
C ALA A 505 -17.03 66.71 16.16
N ALA A 506 -16.93 65.61 15.43
CA ALA A 506 -17.97 64.60 15.34
C ALA A 506 -18.06 63.76 16.63
N ALA A 507 -16.91 63.39 17.21
CA ALA A 507 -16.86 62.63 18.46
C ALA A 507 -17.53 63.37 19.63
N THR A 508 -17.48 64.70 19.68
CA THR A 508 -18.12 65.48 20.77
C THR A 508 -19.65 65.40 20.80
N ARG A 509 -20.30 64.79 19.79
CA ARG A 509 -21.76 64.59 19.73
C ARG A 509 -22.21 63.34 20.51
N HIS A 510 -21.26 62.55 21.02
CA HIS A 510 -21.52 61.30 21.72
C HIS A 510 -21.17 61.42 23.20
N PRO A 511 -21.76 60.58 24.08
CA PRO A 511 -21.50 60.64 25.52
C PRO A 511 -20.17 59.98 25.93
N THR A 512 -19.59 59.10 25.10
CA THR A 512 -18.29 58.45 25.34
C THR A 512 -17.50 58.28 24.05
N LEU A 513 -16.17 58.19 24.17
CA LEU A 513 -15.28 57.94 23.02
C LEU A 513 -15.44 56.54 22.42
N THR A 514 -15.92 55.57 23.21
CA THR A 514 -16.25 54.23 22.72
C THR A 514 -17.42 54.27 21.74
N ILE A 515 -18.51 54.95 22.11
CA ILE A 515 -19.69 55.11 21.25
C ILE A 515 -19.36 55.97 20.03
N ALA A 516 -18.52 57.01 20.21
CA ALA A 516 -18.05 57.83 19.10
C ALA A 516 -17.24 57.02 18.09
N ALA A 517 -16.32 56.18 18.56
CA ALA A 517 -15.48 55.35 17.70
C ALA A 517 -16.31 54.36 16.87
N GLU A 518 -17.27 53.68 17.50
CA GLU A 518 -18.19 52.76 16.85
C GLU A 518 -19.03 53.46 15.76
N LYS A 519 -19.63 54.61 16.09
CA LYS A 519 -20.46 55.37 15.12
C LYS A 519 -19.67 56.02 13.99
N LEU A 520 -18.39 56.32 14.21
CA LEU A 520 -17.51 56.88 13.19
C LEU A 520 -16.79 55.81 12.35
N GLY A 521 -16.96 54.52 12.68
CA GLY A 521 -16.31 53.40 11.97
C GLY A 521 -14.78 53.36 12.16
N VAL A 522 -14.27 53.92 13.26
CA VAL A 522 -12.82 54.00 13.56
C VAL A 522 -12.53 53.24 14.85
N HIS A 523 -11.40 52.54 14.91
CA HIS A 523 -10.99 51.84 16.14
C HIS A 523 -10.80 52.82 17.31
N GLN A 524 -11.30 52.49 18.49
CA GLN A 524 -11.29 53.38 19.67
C GLN A 524 -9.88 53.90 19.99
N PHE A 525 -8.87 53.02 19.93
CA PHE A 525 -7.47 53.38 20.16
C PHE A 525 -6.96 54.45 19.18
N THR A 526 -7.37 54.38 17.91
CA THR A 526 -7.01 55.34 16.87
C THR A 526 -7.63 56.71 17.16
N LEU A 527 -8.90 56.75 17.55
CA LEU A 527 -9.59 58.00 17.91
C LEU A 527 -8.96 58.65 19.15
N VAL A 528 -8.61 57.86 20.17
CA VAL A 528 -7.93 58.37 21.38
C VAL A 528 -6.56 58.97 21.03
N ASN A 529 -5.76 58.29 20.21
CA ASN A 529 -4.46 58.80 19.79
C ASN A 529 -4.56 60.07 18.93
N GLN A 530 -5.57 60.15 18.06
CA GLN A 530 -5.82 61.37 17.26
C GLN A 530 -6.15 62.55 18.17
N ILE A 531 -7.00 62.38 19.17
CA ILE A 531 -7.37 63.44 20.13
C ILE A 531 -6.15 63.85 20.97
N ASN A 532 -5.41 62.90 21.53
CA ASN A 532 -4.20 63.18 22.32
C ASN A 532 -3.13 63.93 21.51
N ARG A 533 -3.07 63.65 20.19
CA ARG A 533 -2.16 64.35 19.28
C ARG A 533 -2.61 65.79 19.04
N ILE A 534 -3.90 66.04 18.83
CA ILE A 534 -4.43 67.40 18.71
C ILE A 534 -4.21 68.19 20.00
N GLU A 535 -4.45 67.58 21.17
CA GLU A 535 -4.22 68.21 22.48
C GLU A 535 -2.74 68.62 22.66
N ARG A 536 -1.81 67.79 22.18
CA ARG A 536 -0.37 68.09 22.19
C ARG A 536 0.01 69.18 21.19
N GLU A 537 -0.53 69.14 19.98
CA GLU A 537 -0.26 70.11 18.92
C GLU A 537 -0.83 71.49 19.26
N LEU A 538 -1.99 71.56 19.94
CA LEU A 538 -2.60 72.81 20.42
C LEU A 538 -2.13 73.24 21.82
N GLY A 539 -1.40 72.39 22.53
CA GLY A 539 -0.91 72.66 23.89
C GLY A 539 -2.01 72.79 24.95
N ALA A 540 -3.21 72.25 24.71
CA ALA A 540 -4.37 72.40 25.58
C ALA A 540 -5.23 71.14 25.64
N THR A 541 -5.81 70.87 26.81
CA THR A 541 -6.78 69.78 26.98
C THR A 541 -8.13 70.18 26.40
N LEU A 542 -8.65 69.34 25.50
CA LEU A 542 -9.87 69.63 24.74
C LEU A 542 -11.10 68.93 25.33
N LEU A 543 -10.90 67.81 26.02
CA LEU A 543 -12.00 66.94 26.46
C LEU A 543 -11.74 66.34 27.84
N ASN A 544 -12.67 66.56 28.77
CA ASN A 544 -12.73 65.84 30.04
C ASN A 544 -13.29 64.44 29.77
N ARG A 545 -12.48 63.41 30.04
CA ARG A 545 -12.81 62.01 29.73
C ARG A 545 -14.03 61.56 30.54
N ALA A 546 -14.80 60.64 29.97
CA ALA A 546 -15.95 60.06 30.66
C ALA A 546 -15.49 59.21 31.85
N GLU A 547 -16.14 59.38 33.00
CA GLU A 547 -15.98 58.56 34.20
C GLU A 547 -17.23 57.70 34.40
N ARG A 548 -17.20 56.71 35.30
CA ARG A 548 -18.34 55.81 35.56
C ARG A 548 -19.57 56.64 35.97
N GLY A 549 -20.59 56.67 35.10
CA GLY A 549 -21.83 57.43 35.30
C GLY A 549 -21.78 58.92 34.91
N ARG A 550 -20.67 59.42 34.34
CA ARG A 550 -20.51 60.81 33.89
C ARG A 550 -20.08 60.88 32.42
N PRO A 551 -20.90 61.45 31.51
CA PRO A 551 -20.53 61.56 30.10
C PRO A 551 -19.37 62.53 29.91
N MET A 552 -18.62 62.37 28.80
CA MET A 552 -17.52 63.27 28.47
C MET A 552 -18.01 64.71 28.25
N LYS A 553 -17.24 65.70 28.70
CA LYS A 553 -17.55 67.12 28.56
C LYS A 553 -16.41 67.87 27.88
N LEU A 554 -16.74 68.82 27.03
CA LEU A 554 -15.77 69.71 26.42
C LEU A 554 -15.21 70.69 27.46
N THR A 555 -13.91 70.95 27.39
CA THR A 555 -13.30 72.06 28.13
C THR A 555 -13.69 73.38 27.47
N ALA A 556 -13.48 74.52 28.16
CA ALA A 556 -13.71 75.84 27.56
C ALA A 556 -12.88 76.05 26.27
N HIS A 557 -11.67 75.48 26.22
CA HIS A 557 -10.82 75.49 25.02
C HIS A 557 -11.35 74.54 23.93
N GLY A 558 -11.78 73.33 24.30
CA GLY A 558 -12.41 72.39 23.37
C GLY A 558 -13.69 72.92 22.72
N ALA A 559 -14.52 73.65 23.47
CA ALA A 559 -15.72 74.29 22.94
C ALA A 559 -15.39 75.37 21.89
N ARG A 560 -14.34 76.17 22.12
CA ARG A 560 -13.84 77.16 21.15
C ARG A 560 -13.31 76.49 19.89
N VAL A 561 -12.50 75.45 20.01
CA VAL A 561 -11.96 74.67 18.88
C VAL A 561 -13.10 74.08 18.03
N VAL A 562 -14.11 73.46 18.64
CA VAL A 562 -15.27 72.90 17.92
C VAL A 562 -16.09 73.98 17.23
N ALA A 563 -16.28 75.15 17.86
CA ALA A 563 -16.98 76.27 17.25
C ALA A 563 -16.23 76.79 16.01
N THR A 564 -14.90 76.90 16.08
CA THR A 564 -14.05 77.32 14.96
C THR A 564 -14.06 76.29 13.81
N ILE A 565 -14.01 74.99 14.12
CA ILE A 565 -14.12 73.92 13.10
C ILE A 565 -15.48 74.01 12.38
N ARG A 566 -16.58 74.14 13.13
CA ARG A 566 -17.94 74.27 12.54
C ARG A 566 -18.13 75.57 11.75
N ALA A 567 -17.41 76.64 12.09
CA ALA A 567 -17.43 77.88 11.31
C ALA A 567 -16.68 77.70 9.98
N CYS A 568 -15.54 77.01 9.98
CA CYS A 568 -14.77 76.71 8.78
C CYS A 568 -15.51 75.73 7.85
N GLN A 569 -16.14 74.68 8.39
CA GLN A 569 -16.97 73.74 7.60
C GLN A 569 -18.14 74.44 6.91
N ARG A 570 -18.79 75.42 7.56
CA ARG A 570 -19.87 76.21 6.94
C ARG A 570 -19.38 77.13 5.82
N ARG A 571 -18.11 77.54 5.86
CA ARG A 571 -17.49 78.40 4.85
C ARG A 571 -17.00 77.62 3.63
N ALA A 572 -16.72 76.32 3.78
CA ALA A 572 -16.31 75.42 2.70
C ALA A 572 -17.48 74.81 1.89
N VAL A 573 -18.73 74.94 2.38
CA VAL A 573 -19.95 74.40 1.73
C VAL A 573 -20.75 75.49 0.98
N ARG A 574 -20.31 76.76 1.06
CA ARG A 574 -20.76 77.86 0.20
C ARG A 574 -19.71 78.10 -0.87
#